data_AF-A0A2M6X9U4-F1
#
_entry.id   AF-A0A2M6X9U4-F1
#
_cell.length_a   1.000
_cell.length_b   1.000
_cell.length_c   1.000
_cell.angle_alpha   90.00
_cell.angle_beta   90.00
_cell.angle_gamma   90.00
#
_symmetry.space_group_name_H-M   'P 1'
#
loop_
_entity.id
_entity.type
_entity.pdbx_description
1 polymer ?
#
loop_
_entity_poly.entity_id
_entity_poly.type
_entity_poly.pdbx_seq_one_letter_code
_entity_poly.pdbx_strand_id
1 'polypeptide(L)'
;GRYPTISSDSCCDGWDQGPCGSDPFIGALETAGLMAKVPTDPQGGSGTGCYGYRYYRYSGGYSCDAARGAFYVLGVSDMETSGRPHPQSPGWSCPGRNWQNEFDWVTGSFEQ
;
A
#
# COMPACT_ATOMS: atom_id res chain seq x y z
N GLY A 1 -3.24 17.47 5.84
CA GLY A 1 -2.53 16.71 6.87
C GLY A 1 -1.49 15.80 6.23
N ARG A 2 -0.47 15.41 7.00
CA ARG A 2 0.62 14.52 6.54
C ARG A 2 0.18 13.05 6.64
N TYR A 3 0.34 12.29 5.58
CA TYR A 3 0.17 10.85 5.61
C TYR A 3 1.28 10.18 6.43
N PRO A 4 1.01 9.03 7.05
CA PRO A 4 1.98 8.26 7.83
C PRO A 4 3.26 7.98 7.05
N THR A 5 4.40 8.06 7.72
CA THR A 5 5.66 7.62 7.11
C THR A 5 5.69 6.09 7.13
N ILE A 6 6.32 5.49 6.12
CA ILE A 6 6.56 4.04 6.14
C ILE A 6 7.34 3.65 7.39
N SER A 7 7.10 2.46 7.93
CA SER A 7 7.88 1.95 9.05
C SER A 7 9.34 1.75 8.65
N SER A 8 10.25 1.85 9.63
CA SER A 8 11.66 1.50 9.41
C SER A 8 11.87 0.01 9.18
N ASP A 9 10.86 -0.81 9.47
CA ASP A 9 10.86 -2.26 9.33
C ASP A 9 10.02 -2.69 8.12
N SER A 10 10.15 -1.95 7.01
CA SER A 10 9.49 -2.30 5.76
C SER A 10 9.91 -3.70 5.34
N CYS A 11 8.94 -4.59 5.27
CA CYS A 11 9.18 -6.04 5.37
C CYS A 11 9.43 -6.66 4.00
N CYS A 12 8.83 -6.07 2.96
CA CYS A 12 9.12 -6.48 1.59
C CYS A 12 9.19 -5.31 0.63
N ASP A 13 10.31 -5.28 -0.10
CA ASP A 13 10.59 -4.32 -1.18
C ASP A 13 10.44 -2.85 -0.78
N GLY A 14 10.63 -2.55 0.51
CA GLY A 14 10.51 -1.19 1.06
C GLY A 14 9.08 -0.75 1.40
N TRP A 15 8.06 -1.61 1.27
CA TRP A 15 6.67 -1.29 1.60
C TRP A 15 6.28 -1.74 3.00
N ASP A 16 5.36 -0.99 3.63
CA ASP A 16 4.62 -1.46 4.80
C ASP A 16 3.55 -2.46 4.35
N GLN A 17 3.52 -3.65 4.96
CA GLN A 17 2.60 -4.73 4.57
C GLN A 17 1.98 -5.40 5.78
N GLY A 18 0.88 -6.12 5.57
CA GLY A 18 0.28 -7.01 6.56
C GLY A 18 0.31 -8.44 6.05
N PRO A 19 0.78 -9.43 6.84
CA PRO A 19 1.17 -9.37 8.25
C PRO A 19 2.70 -9.27 8.41
N CYS A 20 3.19 -8.09 8.78
CA CYS A 20 4.59 -7.93 9.17
C CYS A 20 4.75 -8.08 10.68
N GLY A 21 5.81 -8.77 11.12
CA GLY A 21 5.99 -9.21 12.51
C GLY A 21 6.27 -8.11 13.55
N SER A 22 6.47 -6.87 13.13
CA SER A 22 6.92 -5.76 13.97
C SER A 22 6.27 -4.45 13.55
N ASP A 23 5.08 -4.18 14.10
CA ASP A 23 4.39 -2.87 14.08
C ASP A 23 4.52 -2.03 12.79
N PRO A 24 4.06 -2.52 11.63
CA PRO A 24 3.91 -1.64 10.46
C PRO A 24 2.89 -0.53 10.78
N PHE A 25 2.89 0.57 10.03
CA PHE A 25 1.89 1.65 10.20
C PHE A 25 0.45 1.12 10.36
N ILE A 26 0.10 0.07 9.62
CA ILE A 26 -1.24 -0.54 9.71
C ILE A 26 -1.45 -1.33 11.01
N GLY A 27 -0.40 -1.96 11.57
CA GLY A 27 -0.43 -2.52 12.93
C GLY A 27 -0.74 -1.45 13.97
N ALA A 28 -0.15 -0.25 13.83
CA ALA A 28 -0.47 0.87 14.71
C ALA A 28 -1.94 1.35 14.60
N LEU A 29 -2.62 1.14 13.46
CA LEU A 29 -4.06 1.43 13.33
C LEU A 29 -4.91 0.45 14.14
N GLU A 30 -4.51 -0.82 14.19
CA GLU A 30 -5.14 -1.83 15.04
C GLU A 30 -4.93 -1.48 16.53
N THR A 31 -3.70 -1.20 16.94
CA THR A 31 -3.39 -0.77 18.32
C THR A 31 -4.14 0.48 18.74
N ALA A 32 -4.34 1.43 17.82
CA ALA A 32 -5.10 2.66 18.08
C ALA A 32 -6.63 2.45 18.12
N GLY A 33 -7.12 1.22 17.88
CA GLY A 33 -8.55 0.92 17.83
C GLY A 33 -9.28 1.52 16.61
N LEU A 34 -8.53 2.00 15.62
CA LEU A 34 -9.06 2.52 14.36
C LEU A 34 -9.36 1.40 13.36
N MET A 35 -8.86 0.19 13.65
CA MET A 35 -9.05 -1.01 12.87
C MET A 35 -9.23 -2.21 13.81
N ALA A 36 -10.16 -3.11 13.50
CA ALA A 36 -10.46 -4.25 14.37
C ALA A 36 -9.40 -5.37 14.32
N LYS A 37 -8.70 -5.49 13.19
CA LYS A 37 -7.57 -6.39 12.95
C LYS A 37 -6.80 -5.96 11.72
N VAL A 38 -5.48 -6.15 11.68
CA VAL A 38 -4.69 -6.01 10.46
C VAL A 38 -5.20 -6.98 9.37
N PRO A 39 -5.57 -6.50 8.16
CA PRO A 39 -5.98 -7.38 7.07
C PRO A 39 -4.81 -8.27 6.65
N THR A 40 -5.01 -9.57 6.71
CA THR A 40 -4.06 -10.55 6.20
C THR A 40 -4.71 -11.24 5.00
N ASP A 41 -3.92 -11.52 3.96
CA ASP A 41 -4.39 -12.38 2.87
C ASP A 41 -4.79 -13.76 3.43
N PRO A 42 -6.08 -14.15 3.34
CA PRO A 42 -6.57 -15.39 3.91
C PRO A 42 -6.20 -16.64 3.11
N GLN A 43 -5.78 -16.50 1.84
CA GLN A 43 -5.33 -17.60 0.99
C GLN A 43 -3.80 -17.79 1.04
N GLY A 44 -3.12 -16.92 1.79
CA GLY A 44 -1.68 -16.74 1.89
C GLY A 44 -0.82 -17.87 1.35
N GLY A 45 -0.09 -17.56 0.28
CA GLY A 45 1.08 -18.34 -0.10
C GLY A 45 2.14 -18.26 1.00
N SER A 46 2.53 -19.42 1.53
CA SER A 46 3.64 -19.61 2.45
C SER A 46 5.00 -19.30 1.79
N GLY A 47 5.26 -18.02 1.52
CA GLY A 47 6.49 -17.52 0.92
C GLY A 47 6.74 -16.06 1.33
N THR A 48 7.85 -15.81 2.01
CA THR A 48 8.39 -14.50 2.46
C THR A 48 7.47 -13.51 3.19
N GLY A 49 6.16 -13.73 3.35
CA GLY A 49 5.25 -12.87 4.12
C GLY A 49 4.83 -11.57 3.41
N CYS A 50 4.90 -11.52 2.08
CA CYS A 50 4.76 -10.30 1.26
C CYS A 50 3.45 -10.23 0.46
N TYR A 51 2.44 -10.96 0.93
CA TYR A 51 1.13 -11.12 0.30
C TYR A 51 0.07 -10.44 1.16
N GLY A 52 -0.80 -9.64 0.54
CA GLY A 52 -1.75 -8.77 1.22
C GLY A 52 -1.71 -7.34 0.72
N TYR A 53 -2.03 -6.39 1.61
CA TYR A 53 -1.96 -4.97 1.29
C TYR A 53 -0.52 -4.46 1.35
N ARG A 54 -0.22 -3.42 0.57
CA ARG A 54 1.04 -2.69 0.57
C ARG A 54 0.78 -1.20 0.67
N TYR A 55 1.46 -0.55 1.61
CA TYR A 55 1.41 0.89 1.82
C TYR A 55 2.80 1.50 1.64
N TYR A 56 2.87 2.63 0.92
CA TYR A 56 4.08 3.43 0.84
C TYR A 56 3.74 4.91 0.73
N ARG A 57 4.51 5.75 1.40
CA ARG A 57 4.45 7.22 1.26
C ARG A 57 5.64 7.71 0.47
N TYR A 58 5.38 8.21 -0.74
CA TYR A 58 6.39 8.82 -1.58
C TYR A 58 6.57 10.30 -1.24
N SER A 59 7.82 10.77 -1.31
CA SER A 59 8.07 12.22 -1.44
C SER A 59 7.53 12.73 -2.78
N GLY A 60 7.24 14.03 -2.86
CA GLY A 60 6.87 14.64 -4.13
C GLY A 60 7.93 14.44 -5.23
N GLY A 61 7.50 14.44 -6.49
CA GLY A 61 8.39 14.32 -7.65
C GLY A 61 8.71 12.89 -8.11
N TYR A 62 8.23 11.86 -7.40
CA TYR A 62 8.46 10.46 -7.77
C TYR A 62 7.56 10.03 -8.95
N SER A 63 7.94 10.42 -10.17
CA SER A 63 7.15 10.27 -11.40
C SER A 63 5.81 11.04 -11.43
N CYS A 64 5.53 11.76 -10.36
CA CYS A 64 4.38 12.64 -10.14
C CYS A 64 4.83 14.11 -10.12
N ASP A 65 3.87 15.04 -10.21
CA ASP A 65 4.15 16.46 -10.05
C ASP A 65 4.68 16.76 -8.64
N ALA A 66 5.90 17.29 -8.57
CA ALA A 66 6.54 17.65 -7.31
C ALA A 66 5.82 18.79 -6.57
N ALA A 67 5.12 19.67 -7.30
CA ALA A 67 4.38 20.78 -6.70
C ALA A 67 3.15 20.32 -5.89
N ARG A 68 2.64 19.11 -6.16
CA ARG A 68 1.54 18.51 -5.41
C ARG A 68 1.96 17.88 -4.08
N GLY A 69 3.26 17.89 -3.79
CA GLY A 69 3.80 17.36 -2.54
C GLY A 69 3.85 15.83 -2.50
N ALA A 70 3.99 15.30 -1.29
CA ALA A 70 4.03 13.87 -1.04
C ALA A 70 2.66 13.21 -1.31
N PHE A 71 2.67 11.91 -1.54
CA PHE A 71 1.48 11.11 -1.76
C PHE A 71 1.66 9.73 -1.17
N TYR A 72 0.54 9.06 -0.86
CA TYR A 72 0.58 7.64 -0.53
C TYR A 72 0.12 6.79 -1.71
N VAL A 73 0.55 5.53 -1.69
CA VAL A 73 0.00 4.45 -2.49
C VAL A 73 -0.39 3.33 -1.54
N LEU A 74 -1.62 2.83 -1.69
CA LEU A 74 -2.13 1.64 -1.00
C LEU A 74 -2.63 0.67 -2.06
N GLY A 75 -2.13 -0.56 -2.07
CA GLY A 75 -2.54 -1.56 -3.05
C GLY A 75 -2.61 -2.97 -2.51
N VAL A 76 -3.27 -3.85 -3.24
CA VAL A 76 -3.34 -5.30 -3.02
C VAL A 76 -2.79 -5.97 -4.28
N SER A 77 -1.77 -6.81 -4.12
CA SER A 77 -0.96 -7.29 -5.25
C SER A 77 -1.69 -8.34 -6.08
N ASP A 78 -2.42 -9.22 -5.42
CA ASP A 78 -3.18 -10.33 -5.99
C ASP A 78 -4.48 -10.45 -5.18
N MET A 79 -5.63 -10.57 -5.84
CA MET A 79 -6.94 -10.83 -5.21
C MET A 79 -7.49 -12.22 -5.59
N GLU A 80 -6.61 -13.09 -6.11
CA GLU A 80 -6.71 -14.53 -6.38
C GLU A 80 -7.79 -14.97 -7.39
N THR A 81 -8.85 -14.18 -7.53
CA THR A 81 -10.08 -14.52 -8.26
C THR A 81 -10.47 -13.46 -9.28
N SER A 82 -9.73 -12.35 -9.33
CA SER A 82 -9.90 -11.28 -10.30
C SER A 82 -8.71 -11.16 -11.23
N GLY A 83 -8.93 -10.57 -12.41
CA GLY A 83 -7.82 -10.10 -13.23
C GLY A 83 -7.25 -8.78 -12.72
N ARG A 84 -6.16 -8.33 -13.36
CA ARG A 84 -5.50 -7.05 -13.13
C ARG A 84 -5.84 -6.06 -14.23
N PRO A 85 -6.54 -4.95 -13.94
CA PRO A 85 -7.02 -4.52 -12.63
C PRO A 85 -8.29 -5.23 -12.16
N HIS A 86 -8.47 -5.32 -10.83
CA HIS A 86 -9.75 -5.68 -10.23
C HIS A 86 -10.80 -4.63 -10.62
N PRO A 87 -12.05 -4.99 -10.98
CA PRO A 87 -13.07 -4.05 -11.49
C PRO A 87 -13.39 -2.87 -10.57
N GLN A 88 -13.13 -3.02 -9.26
CA GLN A 88 -13.35 -1.98 -8.25
C GLN A 88 -12.07 -1.22 -7.85
N SER A 89 -10.96 -1.42 -8.56
CA SER A 89 -9.75 -0.64 -8.33
C SER A 89 -9.97 0.82 -8.76
N PRO A 90 -9.81 1.81 -7.87
CA PRO A 90 -9.84 3.22 -8.25
C PRO A 90 -8.72 3.57 -9.23
N GLY A 91 -7.61 2.83 -9.17
CA GLY A 91 -6.40 3.11 -9.90
C GLY A 91 -5.60 4.24 -9.28
N TRP A 92 -4.29 4.18 -9.48
CA TRP A 92 -3.38 5.26 -9.12
C TRP A 92 -2.23 5.30 -10.10
N SER A 93 -2.05 6.47 -10.71
CA SER A 93 -0.99 6.69 -11.67
C SER A 93 -0.55 8.13 -11.67
N CYS A 94 0.68 8.32 -12.10
CA CYS A 94 1.28 9.59 -12.44
C CYS A 94 1.89 9.49 -13.85
N PRO A 95 2.21 10.63 -14.51
CA PRO A 95 2.69 10.61 -15.89
C PRO A 95 3.87 9.67 -16.15
N GLY A 96 4.78 9.52 -15.18
CA GLY A 96 5.95 8.65 -15.32
C GLY A 96 5.84 7.27 -14.66
N ARG A 97 4.73 6.92 -14.00
CA ARG A 97 4.54 5.61 -13.34
C ARG A 97 3.08 5.30 -13.11
N ASN A 98 2.65 4.09 -13.45
CA ASN A 98 1.32 3.59 -13.18
C ASN A 98 1.37 2.42 -12.20
N TRP A 99 0.95 2.63 -10.95
CA TRP A 99 0.93 1.57 -9.94
C TRP A 99 -0.19 0.54 -10.21
N GLN A 100 -1.15 0.83 -11.08
CA GLN A 100 -2.12 -0.19 -11.51
C GLN A 100 -1.43 -1.36 -12.25
N ASN A 101 -0.25 -1.12 -12.84
CA ASN A 101 0.57 -2.17 -13.45
C ASN A 101 1.34 -2.99 -12.40
N GLU A 102 1.18 -2.70 -11.10
CA GLU A 102 1.86 -3.34 -9.97
C GLU A 102 0.87 -4.06 -9.03
N PHE A 103 -0.41 -3.69 -9.05
CA PHE A 103 -1.43 -4.22 -8.14
C PHE A 103 -2.72 -4.60 -8.87
N ASP A 104 -3.46 -5.56 -8.33
CA ASP A 104 -4.83 -5.86 -8.76
C ASP A 104 -5.77 -4.73 -8.34
N TRP A 105 -5.62 -4.26 -7.10
CA TRP A 105 -6.34 -3.11 -6.57
C TRP A 105 -5.36 -2.06 -6.08
N VAL A 106 -5.53 -0.80 -6.46
CA VAL A 106 -4.68 0.29 -5.96
C VAL A 106 -5.44 1.59 -5.86
N THR A 107 -5.09 2.37 -4.84
CA THR A 107 -5.48 3.75 -4.68
C THR A 107 -4.29 4.59 -4.20
N GLY A 108 -4.42 5.89 -4.32
CA GLY A 108 -3.46 6.85 -3.80
C GLY A 108 -4.07 8.23 -3.73
N SER A 109 -3.38 9.13 -3.04
CA SER A 109 -3.73 10.55 -3.00
C SER A 109 -2.51 11.36 -2.59
N PHE A 110 -2.44 12.59 -3.11
CA PHE A 110 -1.53 13.61 -2.62
C PHE A 110 -1.98 14.10 -1.25
N GLU A 111 -1.01 14.52 -0.44
CA GLU A 111 -1.26 15.25 0.79
C GLU A 111 -1.94 16.58 0.49
N GLN A 112 -2.72 17.06 1.46
CA GLN A 112 -3.40 18.37 1.43
C GLN A 112 -2.93 19.24 2.60
#